data_AF-A0AAW2UME9-F1
#
_entry.id   AF-A0AAW2UME9-F1
#
_cell.length_a   1.000
_cell.length_b   1.000
_cell.length_c   1.000
_cell.angle_alpha   90.00
_cell.angle_beta   90.00
_cell.angle_gamma   90.00
#
_symmetry.space_group_name_H-M   'P 1'
#
loop_
_entity.id
_entity.type
_entity.pdbx_description
1 polymer ?
#
loop_
_entity_poly.entity_id
_entity_poly.type
_entity_poly.pdbx_seq_one_letter_code
_entity_poly.pdbx_strand_id
1 'polypeptide(L)'
;MQIDLYCQNFYKHVLQILPLPKYSDSAFRRYQKEMRSDYEGRTGELSKETNALPETGGTNGESGKDDLADEDANLMIKLKFLTYKIRTFLIRNGLPILFKQGEAAYRTYYLRQMQKWNTSPAKQRALSKMLDEWYFWIFLGIPLALSEAEPFLEQYAKRSAQNQALVGAAGSSVRAEDFMAIVDGGDEEGDLEPGRDVIPSSPIPTVKETIRKDEGLIVFFPGIPGCAKSALCKEILNAPGGLGDDRPVRSLMGDLIKGKYWGKVAEERRKKPYSIMLADKNAPNEEVWSQIEDMCRSTKASAVPVVPDSEGTESNPFSLDALAVFIFRVLHRDNHPGNLDKNSPNAGYVLLMFYHLYDGKNRREFESELIERFGSLVKIPLLESNRMESTKGTYAQEWTKWEQQLRDTLFGNSEYLNSIQVPFEFAVGKVLEQLRAIAKGDYGAPSTEKRRFGAIVFAAVSLPVSEILSLLEDLGQKDPKVEGFLKDKNLNSSLTKAHVTLAHKRSHGVAAVASYGPHLHQNVPIHMNALLFSDKLAALEVSPGVVDGEKINSKNEWPHVTLWTAEGIAAKEANMLPRLFAEGKATRVEINPPVNITGVLEFF
;
A
#
# COMPACT_ATOMS: atom_id res chain seq x y z
N MET A 1 -0.53 30.01 22.56
CA MET A 1 -1.25 29.43 23.71
C MET A 1 -2.43 28.52 23.36
N GLN A 2 -3.17 28.71 22.26
CA GLN A 2 -4.20 27.74 21.79
C GLN A 2 -3.78 26.92 20.55
N ILE A 3 -2.66 27.29 19.92
CA ILE A 3 -2.00 26.57 18.82
C ILE A 3 -1.10 25.43 19.34
N ASP A 4 -0.58 25.57 20.56
CA ASP A 4 0.30 24.58 21.21
C ASP A 4 -0.38 23.24 21.51
N LEU A 5 -1.71 23.25 21.75
CA LEU A 5 -2.49 22.04 22.01
C LEU A 5 -2.84 21.28 20.71
N TYR A 6 -2.82 21.95 19.55
CA TYR A 6 -3.21 21.39 18.26
C TYR A 6 -2.07 20.56 17.64
N CYS A 7 -0.84 21.05 17.73
CA CYS A 7 0.34 20.32 17.24
C CYS A 7 0.77 19.19 18.20
N GLN A 8 0.56 19.34 19.51
CA GLN A 8 0.80 18.26 20.48
C GLN A 8 -0.14 17.05 20.27
N ASN A 9 -1.40 17.30 19.89
CA ASN A 9 -2.36 16.22 19.59
C ASN A 9 -2.15 15.61 18.20
N PHE A 10 -1.70 16.40 17.21
CA PHE A 10 -1.35 15.89 15.88
C PHE A 10 -0.19 14.90 15.94
N TYR A 11 0.88 15.19 16.69
CA TYR A 11 2.01 14.28 16.84
C TYR A 11 1.76 13.09 17.78
N LYS A 12 0.96 13.25 18.85
CA LYS A 12 0.51 12.09 19.65
C LYS A 12 -0.26 11.07 18.81
N HIS A 13 -1.07 11.53 17.84
CA HIS A 13 -1.75 10.64 16.89
C HIS A 13 -0.81 10.10 15.80
N VAL A 14 0.08 10.91 15.24
CA VAL A 14 1.01 10.46 14.17
C VAL A 14 2.04 9.45 14.69
N LEU A 15 2.49 9.55 15.94
CA LEU A 15 3.43 8.59 16.55
C LEU A 15 2.77 7.33 17.12
N GLN A 16 1.49 7.39 17.53
CA GLN A 16 0.74 6.19 17.94
C GLN A 16 0.17 5.39 16.76
N ILE A 17 0.24 5.90 15.53
CA ILE A 17 -0.35 5.30 14.31
C ILE A 17 0.73 4.81 13.32
N LEU A 18 1.99 4.64 13.75
CA LEU A 18 3.01 3.91 12.98
C LEU A 18 3.17 2.46 13.50
N PRO A 19 2.27 1.51 13.19
CA PRO A 19 2.76 0.19 12.85
C PRO A 19 3.32 0.31 11.43
N LEU A 20 4.65 0.36 11.27
CA LEU A 20 5.33 0.22 9.98
C LEU A 20 4.77 -1.00 9.23
N PRO A 21 4.12 -0.85 8.06
CA PRO A 21 3.91 -1.96 7.15
C PRO A 21 4.86 -1.81 5.96
N LYS A 22 5.57 -2.91 5.70
CA LYS A 22 6.38 -3.23 4.53
C LYS A 22 5.92 -2.56 3.22
N TYR A 23 6.88 -1.85 2.61
CA TYR A 23 7.05 -1.44 1.22
C TYR A 23 6.02 -1.88 0.16
N SER A 24 5.55 -0.89 -0.60
CA SER A 24 5.13 -1.06 -2.00
C SER A 24 6.05 -0.24 -2.93
N ASP A 25 6.43 -0.87 -4.03
CA ASP A 25 7.56 -0.59 -4.92
C ASP A 25 7.28 0.51 -5.99
N SER A 26 6.30 1.39 -5.75
CA SER A 26 5.85 2.41 -6.72
C SER A 26 6.49 3.78 -6.50
N ALA A 27 6.83 4.14 -5.26
CA ALA A 27 7.44 5.43 -4.93
C ALA A 27 8.85 5.60 -5.53
N PHE A 28 9.60 4.51 -5.69
CA PHE A 28 10.97 4.53 -6.21
C PHE A 28 11.05 4.84 -7.71
N ARG A 29 10.02 4.50 -8.50
CA ARG A 29 9.97 4.79 -9.95
C ARG A 29 9.73 6.27 -10.24
N ARG A 30 9.19 7.01 -9.27
CA ARG A 30 8.90 8.42 -9.44
C ARG A 30 10.11 9.30 -9.16
N TYR A 31 10.84 9.00 -8.08
CA TYR A 31 12.09 9.66 -7.72
C TYR A 31 13.11 9.71 -8.87
N GLN A 32 13.11 8.70 -9.76
CA GLN A 32 13.98 8.67 -10.94
C GLN A 32 13.54 9.52 -12.14
N LYS A 33 12.25 9.87 -12.21
CA LYS A 33 11.68 10.66 -13.30
C LYS A 33 11.90 12.16 -13.05
N GLU A 34 11.99 12.55 -11.78
CA GLU A 34 12.17 13.95 -11.36
C GLU A 34 13.64 14.39 -11.44
N MET A 35 14.59 13.51 -11.11
CA MET A 35 16.05 13.77 -11.29
C MET A 35 16.50 13.98 -12.75
N ARG A 36 15.71 13.56 -13.74
CA ARG A 36 16.04 13.72 -15.18
C ARG A 36 15.64 15.09 -15.74
N SER A 37 14.73 15.80 -15.08
CA SER A 37 14.17 17.06 -15.58
C SER A 37 14.97 18.30 -15.15
N ASP A 38 15.73 18.22 -14.06
CA ASP A 38 16.47 19.37 -13.50
C ASP A 38 17.82 19.65 -14.20
N TYR A 39 18.33 18.69 -14.98
CA TYR A 39 19.64 18.83 -15.66
C TYR A 39 19.57 19.54 -17.03
N GLU A 40 18.40 19.63 -17.69
CA GLU A 40 18.28 20.28 -19.01
C GLU A 40 18.00 21.80 -18.91
N GLY A 41 17.76 22.34 -17.71
CA GLY A 41 17.32 23.73 -17.52
C GLY A 41 18.40 24.75 -17.12
N ARG A 42 19.66 24.35 -16.90
CA ARG A 42 20.69 25.24 -16.31
C ARG A 42 21.98 25.45 -17.12
N THR A 43 22.03 25.06 -18.38
CA THR A 43 23.21 25.27 -19.26
C THR A 43 23.10 26.48 -20.20
N GLY A 44 22.20 27.43 -19.93
CA GLY A 44 21.89 28.54 -20.84
C GLY A 44 22.66 29.86 -20.63
N GLU A 45 23.17 30.17 -19.44
CA GLU A 45 23.73 31.51 -19.17
C GLU A 45 24.97 31.44 -18.26
N LEU A 46 26.16 31.35 -18.87
CA LEU A 46 27.38 32.10 -18.56
C LEU A 46 28.57 31.45 -19.31
N SER A 47 28.75 31.84 -20.57
CA SER A 47 30.01 31.62 -21.30
C SER A 47 30.46 32.96 -21.89
N LYS A 48 31.50 33.55 -21.26
CA LYS A 48 32.36 34.71 -21.62
C LYS A 48 33.00 35.16 -20.30
N GLU A 49 34.31 35.13 -20.03
CA GLU A 49 35.51 35.39 -20.84
C GLU A 49 36.75 34.68 -20.23
N THR A 50 37.82 34.64 -21.02
CA THR A 50 39.01 33.79 -20.94
C THR A 50 40.26 34.52 -20.38
N ASN A 51 41.10 33.77 -19.63
CA ASN A 51 42.58 33.80 -19.51
C ASN A 51 43.37 35.10 -19.19
N ALA A 52 44.13 35.08 -18.06
CA ALA A 52 45.60 35.33 -17.99
C ALA A 52 46.17 35.21 -16.54
N LEU A 53 47.37 34.62 -16.40
CA LEU A 53 48.26 34.56 -15.21
C LEU A 53 49.50 35.49 -15.44
N PRO A 54 50.45 35.76 -14.50
CA PRO A 54 50.62 35.34 -13.09
C PRO A 54 51.08 36.46 -12.09
N GLU A 55 51.28 36.05 -10.82
CA GLU A 55 52.28 36.50 -9.81
C GLU A 55 51.86 37.28 -8.54
N THR A 56 52.22 36.62 -7.41
CA THR A 56 52.66 37.11 -6.07
C THR A 56 51.65 37.43 -4.95
N GLY A 57 51.70 36.61 -3.89
CA GLY A 57 51.62 37.09 -2.49
C GLY A 57 50.47 36.60 -1.60
N GLY A 58 50.73 35.56 -0.78
CA GLY A 58 50.40 35.57 0.66
C GLY A 58 48.97 35.31 1.17
N THR A 59 48.72 34.04 1.54
CA THR A 59 47.97 33.55 2.73
C THR A 59 46.48 33.88 2.98
N ASN A 60 45.68 32.79 2.94
CA ASN A 60 44.57 32.34 3.82
C ASN A 60 43.17 32.18 3.16
N GLY A 61 42.63 30.95 3.15
CA GLY A 61 41.18 30.68 3.00
C GLY A 61 40.78 29.47 2.15
N GLU A 62 40.30 28.41 2.82
CA GLU A 62 39.26 27.40 2.49
C GLU A 62 39.01 26.77 1.09
N SER A 63 38.75 25.45 1.21
CA SER A 63 37.89 24.55 0.40
C SER A 63 38.44 23.98 -0.91
N GLY A 64 38.47 22.64 -0.95
CA GLY A 64 38.74 21.84 -2.13
C GLY A 64 37.64 20.82 -2.38
N LYS A 65 37.48 20.47 -3.65
CA LYS A 65 36.88 19.27 -4.23
C LYS A 65 35.38 19.03 -3.95
N ASP A 66 34.58 19.40 -4.94
CA ASP A 66 33.41 18.64 -5.39
C ASP A 66 33.30 18.89 -6.89
N ASP A 67 33.39 17.83 -7.72
CA ASP A 67 32.96 17.80 -9.13
C ASP A 67 33.23 16.45 -9.84
N LEU A 68 33.89 15.48 -9.17
CA LEU A 68 34.08 14.12 -9.74
C LEU A 68 33.02 13.10 -9.28
N ALA A 69 32.09 13.46 -8.39
CA ALA A 69 31.11 12.51 -7.85
C ALA A 69 29.84 12.36 -8.71
N ASP A 70 29.49 13.38 -9.49
CA ASP A 70 28.16 13.47 -10.10
C ASP A 70 28.05 12.76 -11.47
N GLU A 71 29.14 12.74 -12.26
CA GLU A 71 29.20 11.92 -13.48
C GLU A 71 29.28 10.42 -13.14
N ASP A 72 30.07 10.05 -12.14
CA ASP A 72 30.17 8.67 -11.64
C ASP A 72 28.83 8.18 -11.09
N ALA A 73 28.07 9.03 -10.40
CA ALA A 73 26.73 8.70 -9.89
C ALA A 73 25.73 8.48 -11.02
N ASN A 74 25.73 9.31 -12.06
CA ASN A 74 24.85 9.17 -13.22
C ASN A 74 25.21 7.94 -14.08
N LEU A 75 26.49 7.63 -14.25
CA LEU A 75 26.96 6.41 -14.93
C LEU A 75 26.63 5.16 -14.09
N MET A 76 26.84 5.23 -12.77
CA MET A 76 26.46 4.19 -11.80
C MET A 76 24.95 3.91 -11.79
N ILE A 77 24.12 4.95 -11.89
CA ILE A 77 22.66 4.81 -11.96
C ILE A 77 22.27 4.21 -13.32
N LYS A 78 22.81 4.70 -14.45
CA LYS A 78 22.55 4.16 -15.79
C LYS A 78 22.96 2.68 -15.93
N LEU A 79 24.14 2.30 -15.41
CA LEU A 79 24.66 0.93 -15.42
C LEU A 79 23.87 -0.01 -14.50
N LYS A 80 23.57 0.41 -13.27
CA LYS A 80 22.68 -0.36 -12.37
C LYS A 80 21.29 -0.51 -12.98
N PHE A 81 20.80 0.49 -13.73
CA PHE A 81 19.49 0.42 -14.38
C PHE A 81 19.44 -0.48 -15.60
N LEU A 82 20.48 -0.51 -16.43
CA LEU A 82 20.50 -1.35 -17.62
C LEU A 82 20.50 -2.83 -17.22
N THR A 83 21.39 -3.21 -16.31
CA THR A 83 21.44 -4.60 -15.85
C THR A 83 20.19 -4.97 -15.04
N TYR A 84 19.66 -4.05 -14.22
CA TYR A 84 18.36 -4.26 -13.56
C TYR A 84 17.22 -4.46 -14.57
N LYS A 85 17.17 -3.68 -15.65
CA LYS A 85 16.13 -3.81 -16.68
C LYS A 85 16.20 -5.16 -17.40
N ILE A 86 17.39 -5.61 -17.77
CA ILE A 86 17.61 -6.91 -18.40
C ILE A 86 17.21 -8.04 -17.44
N ARG A 87 17.75 -8.03 -16.21
CA ARG A 87 17.46 -9.02 -15.16
C ARG A 87 15.96 -9.11 -14.86
N THR A 88 15.31 -7.96 -14.72
CA THR A 88 13.93 -7.89 -14.22
C THR A 88 12.90 -8.11 -15.33
N PHE A 89 13.02 -7.37 -16.42
CA PHE A 89 11.94 -7.32 -17.41
C PHE A 89 12.14 -8.29 -18.56
N LEU A 90 13.38 -8.56 -18.98
CA LEU A 90 13.62 -9.52 -20.05
C LEU A 90 13.73 -10.93 -19.48
N ILE A 91 14.56 -11.11 -18.44
CA ILE A 91 14.79 -12.41 -17.81
C ILE A 91 13.65 -12.75 -16.85
N ARG A 92 13.60 -12.20 -15.64
CA ARG A 92 12.68 -12.62 -14.56
C ARG A 92 11.22 -12.64 -15.00
N ASN A 93 10.74 -11.53 -15.55
CA ASN A 93 9.32 -11.42 -15.90
C ASN A 93 8.96 -12.23 -17.15
N GLY A 94 9.95 -12.56 -17.99
CA GLY A 94 9.75 -13.42 -19.15
C GLY A 94 9.90 -14.91 -18.85
N LEU A 95 10.54 -15.31 -17.72
CA LEU A 95 10.65 -16.72 -17.31
C LEU A 95 9.30 -17.45 -17.27
N PRO A 96 8.22 -16.91 -16.67
CA PRO A 96 6.92 -17.59 -16.69
C PRO A 96 6.37 -17.82 -18.11
N ILE A 97 6.68 -16.92 -19.05
CA ILE A 97 6.26 -17.05 -20.45
C ILE A 97 7.10 -18.13 -21.14
N LEU A 98 8.42 -18.10 -20.91
CA LEU A 98 9.35 -19.09 -21.42
C LEU A 98 8.98 -20.51 -20.98
N PHE A 99 8.71 -20.71 -19.69
CA PHE A 99 8.36 -22.04 -19.15
C PHE A 99 6.97 -22.52 -19.55
N LYS A 100 6.00 -21.62 -19.69
CA LYS A 100 4.61 -22.01 -19.99
C LYS A 100 4.31 -22.11 -21.48
N GLN A 101 5.00 -21.32 -22.29
CA GLN A 101 4.65 -21.10 -23.70
C GLN A 101 5.84 -21.35 -24.66
N GLY A 102 7.03 -21.63 -24.12
CA GLY A 102 8.21 -22.01 -24.90
C GLY A 102 9.02 -20.82 -25.45
N GLU A 103 10.13 -21.17 -26.09
CA GLU A 103 11.16 -20.23 -26.58
C GLU A 103 10.59 -19.17 -27.54
N ALA A 104 9.75 -19.57 -28.50
CA ALA A 104 9.18 -18.65 -29.49
C ALA A 104 8.30 -17.56 -28.86
N ALA A 105 7.54 -17.92 -27.82
CA ALA A 105 6.71 -16.98 -27.06
C ALA A 105 7.57 -16.04 -26.19
N TYR A 106 8.65 -16.56 -25.60
CA TYR A 106 9.62 -15.75 -24.86
C TYR A 106 10.35 -14.75 -25.76
N ARG A 107 10.77 -15.16 -26.95
CA ARG A 107 11.37 -14.30 -27.98
C ARG A 107 10.45 -13.17 -28.39
N THR A 108 9.18 -13.50 -28.66
CA THR A 108 8.17 -12.49 -28.98
C THR A 108 7.97 -11.51 -27.81
N TYR A 109 7.98 -12.02 -26.58
CA TYR A 109 7.84 -11.22 -25.38
C TYR A 109 9.00 -10.22 -25.20
N TYR A 110 10.25 -10.69 -25.20
CA TYR A 110 11.38 -9.81 -24.91
C TYR A 110 11.63 -8.82 -26.06
N LEU A 111 11.37 -9.20 -27.32
CA LEU A 111 11.46 -8.28 -28.46
C LEU A 111 10.43 -7.14 -28.33
N ARG A 112 9.20 -7.46 -27.92
CA ARG A 112 8.18 -6.45 -27.64
C ARG A 112 8.58 -5.53 -26.48
N GLN A 113 9.25 -6.04 -25.44
CA GLN A 113 9.77 -5.19 -24.36
C GLN A 113 10.84 -4.22 -24.89
N MET A 114 11.79 -4.70 -25.69
CA MET A 114 12.84 -3.86 -26.25
C MET A 114 12.30 -2.83 -27.26
N GLN A 115 11.26 -3.17 -28.03
CA GLN A 115 10.54 -2.21 -28.88
C GLN A 115 9.87 -1.11 -28.05
N LYS A 116 9.23 -1.46 -26.92
CA LYS A 116 8.65 -0.47 -26.00
C LYS A 116 9.69 0.46 -25.39
N TRP A 117 10.95 0.04 -25.34
CA TRP A 117 12.06 0.85 -24.85
C TRP A 117 12.79 1.61 -25.97
N ASN A 118 12.33 1.52 -27.22
CA ASN A 118 13.01 2.07 -28.39
C ASN A 118 14.48 1.64 -28.51
N THR A 119 14.83 0.43 -28.06
CA THR A 119 16.20 -0.09 -28.15
C THR A 119 16.65 -0.16 -29.62
N SER A 120 17.88 0.28 -29.94
CA SER A 120 18.37 0.30 -31.33
C SER A 120 18.38 -1.11 -31.96
N PRO A 121 18.19 -1.24 -33.29
CA PRO A 121 18.17 -2.56 -33.96
C PRO A 121 19.46 -3.38 -33.77
N ALA A 122 20.62 -2.71 -33.69
CA ALA A 122 21.89 -3.37 -33.40
C ALA A 122 21.90 -3.94 -31.97
N LYS A 123 21.48 -3.15 -30.98
CA LYS A 123 21.44 -3.56 -29.57
C LYS A 123 20.35 -4.59 -29.29
N GLN A 124 19.20 -4.52 -29.97
CA GLN A 124 18.17 -5.56 -29.93
C GLN A 124 18.71 -6.91 -30.42
N ARG A 125 19.49 -6.93 -31.50
CA ARG A 125 20.13 -8.17 -32.00
C ARG A 125 21.12 -8.75 -30.99
N ALA A 126 21.95 -7.89 -30.38
CA ALA A 126 22.91 -8.30 -29.37
C ALA A 126 22.23 -8.87 -28.10
N LEU A 127 21.22 -8.17 -27.56
CA LEU A 127 20.47 -8.62 -26.39
C LEU A 127 19.64 -9.88 -26.68
N SER A 128 19.06 -10.01 -27.87
CA SER A 128 18.33 -11.22 -28.26
C SER A 128 19.25 -12.43 -28.29
N LYS A 129 20.47 -12.28 -28.84
CA LYS A 129 21.47 -13.36 -28.84
C LYS A 129 21.84 -13.78 -27.41
N MET A 130 22.06 -12.82 -26.51
CA MET A 130 22.30 -13.12 -25.09
C MET A 130 21.11 -13.84 -24.44
N LEU A 131 19.87 -13.43 -24.74
CA LEU A 131 18.66 -14.06 -24.17
C LEU A 131 18.38 -15.45 -24.74
N ASP A 132 18.76 -15.70 -25.98
CA ASP A 132 18.73 -17.03 -26.59
C ASP A 132 19.76 -17.95 -25.91
N GLU A 133 20.98 -17.47 -25.62
CA GLU A 133 21.97 -18.23 -24.84
C GLU A 133 21.54 -18.46 -23.38
N TRP A 134 20.90 -17.46 -22.76
CA TRP A 134 20.29 -17.57 -21.44
C TRP A 134 19.22 -18.66 -21.39
N TYR A 135 18.41 -18.75 -22.44
CA TYR A 135 17.43 -19.81 -22.59
C TYR A 135 18.10 -21.19 -22.54
N PHE A 136 19.15 -21.41 -23.33
CA PHE A 136 19.90 -22.67 -23.30
C PHE A 136 20.59 -22.92 -21.96
N TRP A 137 21.11 -21.87 -21.32
CA TRP A 137 21.75 -21.94 -20.00
C TRP A 137 20.82 -22.51 -18.93
N ILE A 138 19.58 -22.03 -18.89
CA ILE A 138 18.55 -22.54 -17.96
C ILE A 138 18.21 -24.00 -18.27
N PHE A 139 18.11 -24.37 -19.54
CA PHE A 139 17.66 -25.71 -19.94
C PHE A 139 18.75 -26.80 -19.79
N LEU A 140 20.03 -26.43 -19.75
CA LEU A 140 21.16 -27.38 -19.63
C LEU A 140 21.66 -27.60 -18.19
N GLY A 141 21.22 -26.80 -17.21
CA GLY A 141 21.48 -27.13 -15.81
C GLY A 141 21.39 -25.95 -14.84
N ILE A 142 20.40 -26.05 -13.94
CA ILE A 142 20.31 -25.58 -12.53
C ILE A 142 18.91 -24.94 -12.27
N PRO A 143 18.20 -25.28 -11.16
CA PRO A 143 16.81 -24.84 -10.94
C PRO A 143 16.69 -23.43 -10.33
N LEU A 144 16.29 -22.49 -11.19
CA LEU A 144 15.46 -21.31 -10.96
C LEU A 144 15.39 -20.69 -9.54
N ALA A 145 16.36 -19.82 -9.24
CA ALA A 145 16.15 -18.67 -8.35
C ALA A 145 16.56 -17.36 -9.04
N LEU A 146 15.94 -16.24 -8.65
CA LEU A 146 16.29 -14.87 -9.10
C LEU A 146 17.78 -14.52 -8.91
N SER A 147 18.46 -15.24 -8.02
CA SER A 147 19.91 -15.16 -7.77
C SER A 147 20.77 -15.80 -8.87
N GLU A 148 20.19 -16.54 -9.83
CA GLU A 148 20.95 -17.33 -10.83
C GLU A 148 21.10 -16.66 -12.19
N ALA A 149 20.33 -15.59 -12.48
CA ALA A 149 20.64 -14.74 -13.63
C ALA A 149 22.01 -14.08 -13.47
N GLU A 150 22.46 -13.89 -12.23
CA GLU A 150 23.71 -13.21 -11.91
C GLU A 150 24.96 -14.02 -12.32
N PRO A 151 25.10 -15.31 -11.97
CA PRO A 151 26.15 -16.17 -12.52
C PRO A 151 26.20 -16.20 -14.04
N PHE A 152 25.05 -16.27 -14.72
CA PHE A 152 25.01 -16.27 -16.18
C PHE A 152 25.49 -14.94 -16.75
N LEU A 153 24.93 -13.82 -16.27
CA LEU A 153 25.28 -12.49 -16.75
C LEU A 153 26.75 -12.15 -16.44
N GLU A 154 27.26 -12.58 -15.29
CA GLU A 154 28.67 -12.45 -14.89
C GLU A 154 29.57 -13.27 -15.82
N GLN A 155 29.24 -14.54 -16.09
CA GLN A 155 30.00 -15.35 -17.04
C GLN A 155 29.90 -14.80 -18.47
N TYR A 156 28.73 -14.31 -18.86
CA TYR A 156 28.51 -13.74 -20.19
C TYR A 156 29.32 -12.46 -20.39
N ALA A 157 29.34 -11.58 -19.39
CA ALA A 157 30.13 -10.35 -19.36
C ALA A 157 31.63 -10.66 -19.45
N LYS A 158 32.13 -11.64 -18.69
CA LYS A 158 33.55 -12.04 -18.68
C LYS A 158 34.07 -12.60 -20.01
N ARG A 159 33.20 -12.98 -20.95
CA ARG A 159 33.63 -13.54 -22.25
C ARG A 159 34.23 -12.50 -23.20
N SER A 160 33.85 -11.22 -23.09
CA SER A 160 34.42 -10.14 -23.91
C SER A 160 34.03 -8.75 -23.38
N ALA A 161 34.86 -7.75 -23.69
CA ALA A 161 34.56 -6.35 -23.35
C ALA A 161 33.23 -5.87 -23.97
N GLN A 162 32.88 -6.33 -25.17
CA GLN A 162 31.59 -6.01 -25.81
C GLN A 162 30.40 -6.59 -25.03
N ASN A 163 30.52 -7.80 -24.49
CA ASN A 163 29.47 -8.39 -23.66
C ASN A 163 29.35 -7.67 -22.32
N GLN A 164 30.48 -7.30 -21.71
CA GLN A 164 30.50 -6.50 -20.49
C GLN A 164 29.85 -5.13 -20.68
N ALA A 165 30.11 -4.45 -21.81
CA ALA A 165 29.44 -3.20 -22.16
C ALA A 165 27.93 -3.40 -22.44
N LEU A 166 27.54 -4.55 -23.01
CA LEU A 166 26.15 -4.87 -23.33
C LEU A 166 25.28 -5.10 -22.08
N VAL A 167 25.78 -5.84 -21.09
CA VAL A 167 25.01 -6.24 -19.91
C VAL A 167 25.40 -5.48 -18.64
N GLY A 168 26.51 -4.75 -18.64
CA GLY A 168 27.06 -4.06 -17.47
C GLY A 168 27.76 -5.01 -16.49
N ALA A 169 28.13 -4.50 -15.31
CA ALA A 169 28.74 -5.31 -14.25
C ALA A 169 27.71 -6.28 -13.64
N ALA A 170 28.06 -7.57 -13.60
CA ALA A 170 27.29 -8.62 -12.93
C ALA A 170 28.20 -9.39 -11.96
N GLY A 171 27.68 -9.68 -10.77
CA GLY A 171 28.40 -10.20 -9.59
C GLY A 171 28.26 -9.26 -8.37
N SER A 172 28.41 -9.79 -7.16
CA SER A 172 28.19 -9.07 -5.88
C SER A 172 29.31 -8.09 -5.48
N SER A 173 30.29 -7.84 -6.35
CA SER A 173 31.42 -6.94 -6.10
C SER A 173 31.76 -6.20 -7.39
N VAL A 174 31.50 -4.89 -7.43
CA VAL A 174 31.90 -4.02 -8.54
C VAL A 174 33.28 -3.44 -8.22
N ARG A 175 34.31 -3.71 -9.03
CA ARG A 175 35.63 -3.07 -8.87
C ARG A 175 35.71 -1.80 -9.72
N ALA A 176 36.44 -0.80 -9.24
CA ALA A 176 36.63 0.48 -9.95
C ALA A 176 37.29 0.30 -11.34
N GLU A 177 38.10 -0.76 -11.50
CA GLU A 177 38.78 -1.13 -12.76
C GLU A 177 37.79 -1.53 -13.88
N ASP A 178 36.63 -2.09 -13.52
CA ASP A 178 35.59 -2.53 -14.46
C ASP A 178 34.83 -1.35 -15.10
N PHE A 179 34.96 -0.14 -14.55
CA PHE A 179 34.31 1.08 -15.05
C PHE A 179 35.02 1.67 -16.28
N MET A 180 36.34 1.49 -16.39
CA MET A 180 37.12 2.09 -17.48
C MET A 180 36.93 1.38 -18.83
N ALA A 181 36.49 0.11 -18.84
CA ALA A 181 36.28 -0.65 -20.08
C ALA A 181 34.99 -0.27 -20.84
N ILE A 182 34.06 0.45 -20.21
CA ILE A 182 32.78 0.87 -20.81
C ILE A 182 32.87 2.25 -21.47
N VAL A 183 33.86 3.06 -21.09
CA VAL A 183 34.06 4.43 -21.62
C VAL A 183 34.54 4.43 -23.08
N ASP A 184 35.10 3.33 -23.58
CA ASP A 184 35.51 3.20 -25.00
C ASP A 184 34.38 2.71 -25.94
N GLY A 185 33.19 2.41 -25.41
CA GLY A 185 32.02 2.01 -26.19
C GLY A 185 31.08 3.19 -26.44
N GLY A 186 31.43 4.01 -27.44
CA GLY A 186 30.79 5.30 -27.75
C GLY A 186 29.26 5.37 -27.59
N ASP A 187 28.84 6.52 -27.05
CA ASP A 187 27.46 6.93 -26.87
C ASP A 187 26.66 6.87 -28.17
N GLU A 188 25.79 5.88 -28.30
CA GLU A 188 24.69 5.88 -29.26
C GLU A 188 23.34 5.80 -28.52
N GLU A 189 23.05 6.81 -27.70
CA GLU A 189 21.67 7.22 -27.45
C GLU A 189 21.51 8.59 -28.10
N GLY A 190 21.26 8.56 -29.41
CA GLY A 190 21.29 9.75 -30.28
C GLY A 190 20.23 10.78 -29.92
N ASP A 191 20.72 12.01 -29.77
CA ASP A 191 19.96 13.26 -29.79
C ASP A 191 19.30 13.54 -31.15
N LEU A 192 18.30 14.41 -31.07
CA LEU A 192 17.46 14.94 -32.15
C LEU A 192 18.26 15.62 -33.26
N GLU A 193 17.87 15.42 -34.53
CA GLU A 193 18.13 16.39 -35.62
C GLU A 193 16.95 16.43 -36.64
N PRO A 194 16.81 17.54 -37.41
CA PRO A 194 15.56 18.07 -37.93
C PRO A 194 15.31 17.86 -39.44
N GLY A 195 14.02 17.84 -39.79
CA GLY A 195 13.43 18.40 -41.02
C GLY A 195 13.79 17.81 -42.40
N ARG A 196 12.81 17.18 -43.07
CA ARG A 196 12.12 17.74 -44.25
C ARG A 196 11.06 16.81 -44.86
N ASP A 197 9.84 17.37 -44.90
CA ASP A 197 8.86 17.38 -46.00
C ASP A 197 8.45 16.10 -46.72
N VAL A 198 7.24 15.62 -46.40
CA VAL A 198 6.15 15.46 -47.40
C VAL A 198 4.82 15.88 -46.74
N ILE A 199 4.13 16.85 -47.35
CA ILE A 199 2.85 17.46 -46.92
C ILE A 199 1.64 16.64 -47.46
N PRO A 200 0.36 16.95 -47.15
CA PRO A 200 -0.43 16.30 -46.09
C PRO A 200 -1.74 15.67 -46.61
N SER A 201 -2.42 14.90 -45.75
CA SER A 201 -3.88 14.85 -45.78
C SER A 201 -4.41 15.05 -44.36
N SER A 202 -4.70 16.30 -44.03
CA SER A 202 -5.40 16.74 -42.83
C SER A 202 -6.77 16.06 -42.70
N PRO A 203 -7.28 15.90 -41.46
CA PRO A 203 -8.19 16.93 -40.96
C PRO A 203 -7.57 17.78 -39.86
N ILE A 204 -7.96 19.05 -39.91
CA ILE A 204 -7.53 20.19 -39.10
C ILE A 204 -7.88 19.99 -37.61
N PRO A 205 -7.07 20.53 -36.68
CA PRO A 205 -7.35 20.53 -35.26
C PRO A 205 -8.51 21.47 -34.94
N THR A 206 -9.59 20.94 -34.35
CA THR A 206 -10.61 21.79 -33.74
C THR A 206 -10.07 22.36 -32.44
N VAL A 207 -9.53 23.59 -32.57
CA VAL A 207 -9.92 24.78 -31.81
C VAL A 207 -10.63 24.47 -30.49
N LYS A 208 -10.07 24.99 -29.37
CA LYS A 208 -10.73 25.22 -28.07
C LYS A 208 -12.23 24.94 -28.15
N GLU A 209 -12.67 23.73 -27.80
CA GLU A 209 -14.10 23.48 -27.67
C GLU A 209 -14.55 24.27 -26.44
N THR A 210 -14.94 25.52 -26.67
CA THR A 210 -15.97 26.17 -25.88
C THR A 210 -17.08 25.15 -25.68
N ILE A 211 -17.32 24.76 -24.43
CA ILE A 211 -18.40 23.83 -24.05
C ILE A 211 -19.63 24.24 -24.85
N ARG A 212 -20.09 23.37 -25.75
CA ARG A 212 -21.18 23.74 -26.65
C ARG A 212 -22.41 24.00 -25.78
N LYS A 213 -23.02 25.18 -25.94
CA LYS A 213 -24.09 25.64 -25.06
C LYS A 213 -25.31 24.70 -25.11
N ASP A 214 -25.50 23.96 -26.20
CA ASP A 214 -26.55 22.96 -26.40
C ASP A 214 -26.36 21.65 -25.61
N GLU A 215 -25.20 21.47 -24.96
CA GLU A 215 -24.84 20.27 -24.20
C GLU A 215 -24.85 20.51 -22.68
N GLY A 216 -25.07 19.45 -21.90
CA GLY A 216 -25.09 19.54 -20.43
C GLY A 216 -23.69 19.62 -19.82
N LEU A 217 -23.58 20.07 -18.57
CA LEU A 217 -22.30 20.17 -17.85
C LEU A 217 -22.35 19.39 -16.53
N ILE A 218 -21.27 18.68 -16.21
CA ILE A 218 -21.08 18.03 -14.91
C ILE A 218 -19.87 18.65 -14.22
N VAL A 219 -20.07 19.32 -13.10
CA VAL A 219 -18.99 19.82 -12.24
C VAL A 219 -18.77 18.81 -11.13
N PHE A 220 -17.55 18.30 -10.98
CA PHE A 220 -17.23 17.27 -9.98
C PHE A 220 -15.91 17.55 -9.28
N PHE A 221 -15.67 16.89 -8.14
CA PHE A 221 -14.61 17.28 -7.22
C PHE A 221 -13.64 16.13 -6.89
N PRO A 222 -12.51 16.03 -7.61
CA PRO A 222 -11.34 15.29 -7.17
C PRO A 222 -10.69 16.00 -5.98
N GLY A 223 -11.22 15.76 -4.78
CA GLY A 223 -10.72 16.36 -3.54
C GLY A 223 -10.95 15.49 -2.30
N ILE A 224 -10.43 15.98 -1.17
CA ILE A 224 -10.50 15.36 0.15
C ILE A 224 -11.59 16.08 0.97
N PRO A 225 -12.26 15.46 1.97
CA PRO A 225 -13.14 16.20 2.87
C PRO A 225 -12.41 17.41 3.49
N GLY A 226 -13.10 18.55 3.65
CA GLY A 226 -12.45 19.80 4.06
C GLY A 226 -11.99 20.71 2.89
N CYS A 227 -12.02 20.23 1.65
CA CYS A 227 -11.67 21.05 0.48
C CYS A 227 -12.77 22.01 -0.03
N ALA A 228 -13.77 22.31 0.80
CA ALA A 228 -14.83 23.31 0.56
C ALA A 228 -15.83 23.05 -0.58
N LYS A 229 -15.93 21.83 -1.14
CA LYS A 229 -16.88 21.48 -2.23
C LYS A 229 -18.32 21.92 -1.97
N SER A 230 -18.92 21.51 -0.85
CA SER A 230 -20.33 21.79 -0.56
C SER A 230 -20.58 23.27 -0.31
N ALA A 231 -19.60 23.96 0.28
CA ALA A 231 -19.64 25.42 0.41
C ALA A 231 -19.59 26.08 -0.97
N LEU A 232 -18.69 25.66 -1.85
CA LEU A 232 -18.61 26.16 -3.23
C LEU A 232 -19.91 25.89 -4.01
N CYS A 233 -20.47 24.69 -3.92
CA CYS A 233 -21.74 24.36 -4.57
C CYS A 233 -22.88 25.26 -4.08
N LYS A 234 -22.92 25.55 -2.77
CA LYS A 234 -23.90 26.46 -2.18
C LYS A 234 -23.72 27.90 -2.69
N GLU A 235 -22.48 28.39 -2.76
CA GLU A 235 -22.19 29.73 -3.30
C GLU A 235 -22.57 29.84 -4.78
N ILE A 236 -22.24 28.84 -5.60
CA ILE A 236 -22.61 28.80 -7.03
C ILE A 236 -24.13 28.83 -7.21
N LEU A 237 -24.89 28.08 -6.39
CA LEU A 237 -26.35 28.05 -6.46
C LEU A 237 -27.00 29.38 -6.06
N ASN A 238 -26.37 30.14 -5.16
CA ASN A 238 -26.90 31.40 -4.63
C ASN A 238 -26.34 32.64 -5.36
N ALA A 239 -25.39 32.47 -6.27
CA ALA A 239 -24.76 33.55 -7.01
C ALA A 239 -25.79 34.31 -7.88
N PRO A 240 -25.92 35.64 -7.75
CA PRO A 240 -26.79 36.44 -8.62
C PRO A 240 -26.37 36.30 -10.08
N GLY A 241 -27.29 35.87 -10.95
CA GLY A 241 -26.99 35.60 -12.37
C GLY A 241 -26.39 34.22 -12.66
N GLY A 242 -26.32 33.33 -11.65
CA GLY A 242 -25.80 31.97 -11.80
C GLY A 242 -24.36 31.95 -12.29
N LEU A 243 -24.09 31.14 -13.31
CA LEU A 243 -22.77 31.06 -13.95
C LEU A 243 -22.66 31.95 -15.22
N GLY A 244 -23.57 32.90 -15.40
CA GLY A 244 -23.67 33.68 -16.66
C GLY A 244 -24.10 32.81 -17.85
N ASP A 245 -24.76 31.70 -17.55
CA ASP A 245 -25.21 30.64 -18.47
C ASP A 245 -26.72 30.46 -18.28
N ASP A 246 -27.46 30.22 -19.37
CA ASP A 246 -28.91 30.04 -19.36
C ASP A 246 -29.35 28.63 -18.93
N ARG A 247 -28.42 27.69 -18.79
CA ARG A 247 -28.69 26.33 -18.30
C ARG A 247 -29.03 26.36 -16.81
N PRO A 248 -30.10 25.63 -16.37
CA PRO A 248 -30.41 25.48 -14.96
C PRO A 248 -29.27 24.80 -14.19
N VAL A 249 -28.80 25.45 -13.13
CA VAL A 249 -27.82 24.87 -12.19
C VAL A 249 -28.54 24.03 -11.14
N ARG A 250 -28.02 22.82 -10.90
CA ARG A 250 -28.54 21.88 -9.89
C ARG A 250 -27.39 21.32 -9.08
N SER A 251 -27.61 21.06 -7.80
CA SER A 251 -26.65 20.36 -6.95
C SER A 251 -27.22 19.05 -6.42
N LEU A 252 -26.39 18.01 -6.42
CA LEU A 252 -26.68 16.74 -5.76
C LEU A 252 -25.63 16.49 -4.67
N MET A 253 -26.03 16.67 -3.41
CA MET A 253 -25.15 16.47 -2.27
C MET A 253 -25.03 14.99 -1.89
N GLY A 254 -23.81 14.46 -1.96
CA GLY A 254 -23.51 13.06 -1.71
C GLY A 254 -23.80 12.59 -0.30
N ASP A 255 -23.62 13.46 0.70
CA ASP A 255 -23.85 13.14 2.11
C ASP A 255 -25.34 12.94 2.44
N LEU A 256 -26.24 13.56 1.66
CA LEU A 256 -27.70 13.41 1.82
C LEU A 256 -28.27 12.24 1.01
N ILE A 257 -27.45 11.64 0.15
CA ILE A 257 -27.86 10.59 -0.78
C ILE A 257 -27.41 9.22 -0.29
N LYS A 258 -28.39 8.41 0.12
CA LYS A 258 -28.17 6.97 0.39
C LYS A 258 -27.99 6.19 -0.93
N GLY A 259 -27.08 5.23 -0.95
CA GLY A 259 -26.86 4.29 -2.06
C GLY A 259 -25.84 4.74 -3.12
N LYS A 260 -25.98 4.23 -4.35
CA LYS A 260 -25.07 4.48 -5.48
C LYS A 260 -25.19 5.93 -6.00
N TYR A 261 -24.41 6.84 -5.42
CA TYR A 261 -24.46 8.28 -5.73
C TYR A 261 -24.26 8.60 -7.23
N TRP A 262 -23.18 8.11 -7.85
CA TRP A 262 -22.88 8.39 -9.26
C TRP A 262 -23.94 7.86 -10.21
N GLY A 263 -24.62 6.75 -9.85
CA GLY A 263 -25.79 6.27 -10.59
C GLY A 263 -26.97 7.23 -10.54
N LYS A 264 -27.19 7.93 -9.43
CA LYS A 264 -28.23 8.97 -9.33
C LYS A 264 -27.86 10.23 -10.11
N VAL A 265 -26.58 10.60 -10.15
CA VAL A 265 -26.09 11.68 -11.02
C VAL A 265 -26.39 11.34 -12.49
N ALA A 266 -26.13 10.11 -12.92
CA ALA A 266 -26.45 9.64 -14.27
C ALA A 266 -27.95 9.69 -14.58
N GLU A 267 -28.80 9.29 -13.62
CA GLU A 267 -30.25 9.34 -13.75
C GLU A 267 -30.78 10.76 -13.91
N GLU A 268 -30.37 11.68 -13.03
CA GLU A 268 -30.81 13.08 -13.11
C GLU A 268 -30.31 13.77 -14.37
N ARG A 269 -29.09 13.44 -14.83
CA ARG A 269 -28.55 13.91 -16.10
C ARG A 269 -29.39 13.45 -17.31
N ARG A 270 -29.79 12.17 -17.36
CA ARG A 270 -30.69 11.67 -18.42
C ARG A 270 -32.05 12.35 -18.41
N LYS A 271 -32.61 12.62 -17.23
CA LYS A 271 -33.90 13.33 -17.11
C LYS A 271 -33.82 14.78 -17.56
N LYS A 272 -32.68 15.45 -17.33
CA LYS A 272 -32.49 16.89 -17.58
C LYS A 272 -31.20 17.13 -18.36
N PRO A 273 -31.15 16.77 -19.66
CA PRO A 273 -29.93 16.82 -20.45
C PRO A 273 -29.38 18.24 -20.65
N TYR A 274 -30.23 19.27 -20.61
CA TYR A 274 -29.82 20.68 -20.66
C TYR A 274 -29.74 21.27 -19.23
N SER A 275 -28.68 20.93 -18.49
CA SER A 275 -28.46 21.45 -17.12
C SER A 275 -27.00 21.40 -16.72
N ILE A 276 -26.63 22.25 -15.77
CA ILE A 276 -25.34 22.21 -15.08
C ILE A 276 -25.54 21.43 -13.77
N MET A 277 -24.86 20.30 -13.64
CA MET A 277 -24.95 19.40 -12.50
C MET A 277 -23.71 19.56 -11.61
N LEU A 278 -23.88 20.12 -10.42
CA LEU A 278 -22.88 20.15 -9.36
C LEU A 278 -22.93 18.81 -8.60
N ALA A 279 -22.02 17.91 -8.92
CA ALA A 279 -21.86 16.62 -8.26
C ALA A 279 -21.06 16.80 -6.95
N ASP A 280 -21.74 17.31 -5.90
CA ASP A 280 -21.17 17.58 -4.57
C ASP A 280 -20.84 16.28 -3.81
N LYS A 281 -19.78 15.59 -4.25
CA LYS A 281 -19.15 14.43 -3.62
C LYS A 281 -17.68 14.33 -4.03
N ASN A 282 -16.85 13.72 -3.18
CA ASN A 282 -15.48 13.37 -3.55
C ASN A 282 -15.46 12.35 -4.70
N ALA A 283 -14.60 12.60 -5.68
CA ALA A 283 -14.31 11.71 -6.81
C ALA A 283 -12.83 11.28 -6.78
N PRO A 284 -12.46 10.32 -5.91
CA PRO A 284 -11.06 10.14 -5.53
C PRO A 284 -10.23 9.23 -6.43
N ASN A 285 -10.84 8.51 -7.37
CA ASN A 285 -10.14 7.49 -8.13
C ASN A 285 -10.65 7.36 -9.57
N GLU A 286 -9.88 6.66 -10.39
CA GLU A 286 -10.14 6.44 -11.81
C GLU A 286 -11.46 5.70 -12.08
N GLU A 287 -11.91 4.83 -11.16
CA GLU A 287 -13.19 4.12 -11.30
C GLU A 287 -14.36 5.11 -11.32
N VAL A 288 -14.31 6.12 -10.45
CA VAL A 288 -15.30 7.20 -10.44
C VAL A 288 -15.17 8.07 -11.69
N TRP A 289 -13.96 8.39 -12.12
CA TRP A 289 -13.72 9.21 -13.32
C TRP A 289 -14.25 8.51 -14.58
N SER A 290 -14.03 7.20 -14.69
CA SER A 290 -14.55 6.38 -15.80
C SER A 290 -16.09 6.39 -15.84
N GLN A 291 -16.76 6.34 -14.68
CA GLN A 291 -18.22 6.48 -14.60
C GLN A 291 -18.69 7.86 -15.10
N ILE A 292 -17.92 8.92 -14.83
CA ILE A 292 -18.23 10.27 -15.30
C ILE A 292 -18.02 10.38 -16.81
N GLU A 293 -16.97 9.80 -17.36
CA GLU A 293 -16.75 9.71 -18.80
C GLU A 293 -17.89 8.95 -19.51
N ASP A 294 -18.36 7.84 -18.94
CA ASP A 294 -19.52 7.10 -19.45
C ASP A 294 -20.81 7.95 -19.43
N MET A 295 -21.01 8.75 -18.38
CA MET A 295 -22.11 9.72 -18.32
C MET A 295 -21.98 10.80 -19.40
N CYS A 296 -20.77 11.28 -19.65
CA CYS A 296 -20.48 12.25 -20.70
C CYS A 296 -20.81 11.68 -22.08
N ARG A 297 -20.30 10.47 -22.39
CA ARG A 297 -20.56 9.75 -23.65
C ARG A 297 -22.05 9.49 -23.88
N SER A 298 -22.77 9.04 -22.85
CA SER A 298 -24.18 8.66 -22.97
C SER A 298 -25.16 9.83 -22.98
N THR A 299 -24.79 10.98 -22.40
CA THR A 299 -25.68 12.16 -22.30
C THR A 299 -25.21 13.36 -23.11
N LYS A 300 -24.11 13.22 -23.87
CA LYS A 300 -23.40 14.31 -24.56
C LYS A 300 -23.09 15.48 -23.63
N ALA A 301 -22.78 15.18 -22.37
CA ALA A 301 -22.40 16.21 -21.41
C ALA A 301 -20.88 16.38 -21.45
N SER A 302 -20.40 17.59 -21.18
CA SER A 302 -19.01 17.80 -20.77
C SER A 302 -18.90 17.65 -19.26
N ALA A 303 -17.73 17.24 -18.76
CA ALA A 303 -17.44 17.25 -17.33
C ALA A 303 -16.24 18.14 -17.03
N VAL A 304 -16.28 18.85 -15.91
CA VAL A 304 -15.25 19.77 -15.45
C VAL A 304 -14.84 19.39 -14.03
N PRO A 305 -13.61 18.86 -13.85
CA PRO A 305 -13.04 18.65 -12.53
C PRO A 305 -12.71 19.99 -11.89
N VAL A 306 -13.07 20.13 -10.61
CA VAL A 306 -12.71 21.25 -9.76
C VAL A 306 -11.84 20.74 -8.62
N VAL A 307 -10.59 21.18 -8.58
CA VAL A 307 -9.58 20.69 -7.63
C VAL A 307 -9.05 21.83 -6.76
N PRO A 308 -8.74 21.59 -5.48
CA PRO A 308 -7.98 22.53 -4.67
C PRO A 308 -6.60 22.77 -5.26
N ASP A 309 -6.17 24.01 -5.29
CA ASP A 309 -4.81 24.37 -5.66
C ASP A 309 -3.85 23.90 -4.58
N SER A 310 -2.76 23.27 -5.01
CA SER A 310 -1.80 22.63 -4.12
C SER A 310 -0.57 22.26 -4.93
N GLU A 311 0.61 22.41 -4.33
CA GLU A 311 1.88 21.98 -4.92
C GLU A 311 2.00 20.45 -4.99
N GLY A 312 1.33 19.74 -4.09
CA GLY A 312 1.42 18.28 -3.99
C GLY A 312 2.69 17.84 -3.27
N THR A 313 3.02 16.56 -3.43
CA THR A 313 4.29 15.96 -3.06
C THR A 313 4.77 15.09 -4.23
N GLU A 314 5.94 14.48 -4.06
CA GLU A 314 6.38 13.39 -4.92
C GLU A 314 5.27 12.34 -5.09
N SER A 315 4.64 11.81 -4.05
CA SER A 315 3.68 10.70 -4.24
C SER A 315 2.21 11.10 -4.29
N ASN A 316 1.85 12.36 -4.01
CA ASN A 316 0.45 12.78 -3.82
C ASN A 316 0.12 14.12 -4.50
N PRO A 317 -1.09 14.34 -5.07
CA PRO A 317 -1.46 15.63 -5.65
C PRO A 317 -1.81 16.71 -4.61
N PHE A 318 -1.88 16.36 -3.33
CA PHE A 318 -2.12 17.29 -2.24
C PHE A 318 -0.87 17.39 -1.35
N SER A 319 -0.43 18.60 -1.04
CA SER A 319 0.68 18.81 -0.11
C SER A 319 0.24 18.54 1.33
N LEU A 320 1.22 18.39 2.24
CA LEU A 320 0.93 18.26 3.67
C LEU A 320 0.25 19.52 4.23
N ASP A 321 0.59 20.70 3.72
CA ASP A 321 -0.07 21.96 4.07
C ASP A 321 -1.55 21.95 3.65
N ALA A 322 -1.84 21.48 2.44
CA ALA A 322 -3.21 21.34 1.95
C ALA A 322 -4.00 20.36 2.83
N LEU A 323 -3.40 19.22 3.16
CA LEU A 323 -3.99 18.23 4.07
C LEU A 323 -4.25 18.82 5.46
N ALA A 324 -3.30 19.59 6.02
CA ALA A 324 -3.46 20.25 7.30
C ALA A 324 -4.64 21.24 7.29
N VAL A 325 -4.78 22.03 6.24
CA VAL A 325 -5.94 22.95 6.07
C VAL A 325 -7.25 22.17 5.97
N PHE A 326 -7.28 21.03 5.26
CA PHE A 326 -8.47 20.19 5.18
C PHE A 326 -8.87 19.63 6.55
N ILE A 327 -7.90 19.12 7.32
CA ILE A 327 -8.09 18.63 8.68
C ILE A 327 -8.60 19.75 9.58
N PHE A 328 -7.94 20.91 9.54
CA PHE A 328 -8.35 22.08 10.31
C PHE A 328 -9.80 22.47 10.04
N ARG A 329 -10.19 22.59 8.76
CA ARG A 329 -11.57 22.93 8.36
C ARG A 329 -12.60 21.89 8.82
N VAL A 330 -12.24 20.60 8.82
CA VAL A 330 -13.11 19.52 9.30
C VAL A 330 -13.24 19.53 10.82
N LEU A 331 -12.16 19.79 11.54
CA LEU A 331 -12.17 19.85 13.01
C LEU A 331 -12.79 21.15 13.56
N HIS A 332 -12.99 22.17 12.72
CA HIS A 332 -13.62 23.43 13.13
C HIS A 332 -15.11 23.53 12.74
N ARG A 333 -15.60 22.64 11.85
CA ARG A 333 -17.03 22.60 11.51
C ARG A 333 -17.80 21.76 12.51
N ASP A 334 -19.12 21.97 12.53
CA ASP A 334 -20.05 21.29 13.42
C ASP A 334 -21.31 20.88 12.65
N ASN A 335 -21.99 19.81 13.11
CA ASN A 335 -23.23 19.28 12.53
C ASN A 335 -23.14 19.04 11.01
N HIS A 336 -22.03 18.48 10.53
CA HIS A 336 -21.88 18.20 9.10
C HIS A 336 -22.75 16.99 8.69
N PRO A 337 -23.52 17.04 7.58
CA PRO A 337 -24.43 15.94 7.19
C PRO A 337 -23.78 14.57 7.03
N GLY A 338 -22.49 14.54 6.65
CA GLY A 338 -21.69 13.32 6.54
C GLY A 338 -21.09 12.82 7.86
N ASN A 339 -21.40 13.43 9.01
CA ASN A 339 -20.89 13.10 10.36
C ASN A 339 -19.35 13.05 10.46
N LEU A 340 -18.67 13.84 9.63
CA LEU A 340 -17.22 14.05 9.67
C LEU A 340 -16.96 15.50 10.05
N ASP A 341 -16.87 15.78 11.34
CA ASP A 341 -16.72 17.12 11.93
C ASP A 341 -15.95 17.06 13.26
N LYS A 342 -15.97 18.15 14.03
CA LYS A 342 -15.26 18.26 15.31
C LYS A 342 -15.67 17.20 16.34
N ASN A 343 -16.88 16.64 16.24
CA ASN A 343 -17.38 15.63 17.18
C ASN A 343 -17.01 14.20 16.74
N SER A 344 -16.39 14.03 15.58
CA SER A 344 -15.99 12.72 15.08
C SER A 344 -14.72 12.23 15.79
N PRO A 345 -14.75 11.09 16.51
CA PRO A 345 -13.62 10.63 17.33
C PRO A 345 -12.36 10.32 16.50
N ASN A 346 -12.51 10.04 15.19
CA ASN A 346 -11.44 9.63 14.30
C ASN A 346 -11.34 10.52 13.04
N ALA A 347 -11.70 11.81 13.12
CA ALA A 347 -11.73 12.70 11.96
C ALA A 347 -10.41 12.73 11.18
N GLY A 348 -9.27 12.81 11.90
CA GLY A 348 -7.94 12.80 11.31
C GLY A 348 -7.62 11.51 10.56
N TYR A 349 -7.92 10.35 11.16
CA TYR A 349 -7.73 9.04 10.52
C TYR A 349 -8.56 8.91 9.23
N VAL A 350 -9.82 9.32 9.26
CA VAL A 350 -10.70 9.29 8.07
C VAL A 350 -10.14 10.20 6.97
N LEU A 351 -9.63 11.39 7.31
CA LEU A 351 -9.00 12.27 6.34
C LEU A 351 -7.72 11.71 5.74
N LEU A 352 -6.89 11.04 6.55
CA LEU A 352 -5.73 10.31 6.04
C LEU A 352 -6.16 9.20 5.07
N MET A 353 -7.22 8.44 5.37
CA MET A 353 -7.74 7.45 4.42
C MET A 353 -8.10 8.08 3.07
N PHE A 354 -8.77 9.23 3.06
CA PHE A 354 -9.08 9.96 1.82
C PHE A 354 -7.83 10.48 1.10
N TYR A 355 -6.82 10.95 1.84
CA TYR A 355 -5.55 11.39 1.27
C TYR A 355 -4.80 10.26 0.56
N HIS A 356 -4.80 9.06 1.15
CA HIS A 356 -4.15 7.89 0.57
C HIS A 356 -4.85 7.36 -0.70
N LEU A 357 -6.11 7.72 -0.96
CA LEU A 357 -6.77 7.36 -2.23
C LEU A 357 -6.09 8.01 -3.44
N TYR A 358 -5.30 9.06 -3.22
CA TYR A 358 -4.57 9.78 -4.27
C TYR A 358 -3.07 9.46 -4.29
N ASP A 359 -2.61 8.51 -3.48
CA ASP A 359 -1.19 8.14 -3.44
C ASP A 359 -0.74 7.44 -4.73
N GLY A 360 0.51 7.66 -5.11
CA GLY A 360 1.10 7.18 -6.36
C GLY A 360 1.07 8.17 -7.52
N LYS A 361 0.47 9.36 -7.39
CA LYS A 361 0.45 10.43 -8.40
C LYS A 361 0.82 11.78 -7.76
N ASN A 362 1.74 12.52 -8.36
CA ASN A 362 2.15 13.86 -7.99
C ASN A 362 1.17 14.79 -8.65
N ARG A 363 1.29 16.06 -8.30
CA ARG A 363 0.39 17.09 -8.79
C ARG A 363 0.32 17.12 -10.31
N ARG A 364 1.46 17.08 -10.99
CA ARG A 364 1.54 17.19 -12.45
C ARG A 364 0.85 16.02 -13.15
N GLU A 365 1.10 14.78 -12.73
CA GLU A 365 0.48 13.60 -13.33
C GLU A 365 -1.03 13.58 -13.09
N PHE A 366 -1.46 13.95 -11.90
CA PHE A 366 -2.89 14.05 -11.55
C PHE A 366 -3.63 15.10 -12.38
N GLU A 367 -3.08 16.32 -12.51
CA GLU A 367 -3.70 17.36 -13.33
C GLU A 367 -3.68 17.00 -14.82
N SER A 368 -2.58 16.42 -15.32
CA SER A 368 -2.46 16.03 -16.71
C SER A 368 -3.49 14.98 -17.08
N GLU A 369 -3.71 13.97 -16.24
CA GLU A 369 -4.72 12.94 -16.48
C GLU A 369 -6.14 13.51 -16.47
N LEU A 370 -6.47 14.41 -15.53
CA LEU A 370 -7.77 15.06 -15.51
C LEU A 370 -8.00 15.90 -16.77
N ILE A 371 -6.99 16.62 -17.24
CA ILE A 371 -7.06 17.41 -18.48
C ILE A 371 -7.17 16.49 -19.70
N GLU A 372 -6.43 15.38 -19.76
CA GLU A 372 -6.49 14.41 -20.85
C GLU A 372 -7.90 13.79 -20.97
N ARG A 373 -8.50 13.43 -19.83
CA ARG A 373 -9.84 12.82 -19.79
C ARG A 373 -10.98 13.80 -20.03
N PHE A 374 -10.88 15.02 -19.50
CA PHE A 374 -12.01 15.96 -19.42
C PHE A 374 -11.79 17.27 -20.20
N GLY A 375 -10.64 17.43 -20.85
CA GLY A 375 -10.27 18.59 -21.67
C GLY A 375 -9.97 19.87 -20.90
N SER A 376 -10.42 19.99 -19.64
CA SER A 376 -10.24 21.17 -18.80
C SER A 376 -10.16 20.80 -17.32
N LEU A 377 -9.63 21.74 -16.51
CA LEU A 377 -9.50 21.62 -15.06
C LEU A 377 -9.63 23.01 -14.44
N VAL A 378 -10.40 23.12 -13.35
CA VAL A 378 -10.53 24.36 -12.57
C VAL A 378 -9.82 24.20 -11.24
N LYS A 379 -8.96 25.17 -10.90
CA LYS A 379 -8.26 25.21 -9.61
C LYS A 379 -8.95 26.18 -8.65
N ILE A 380 -9.21 25.75 -7.42
CA ILE A 380 -9.72 26.60 -6.33
C ILE A 380 -8.51 27.02 -5.48
N PRO A 381 -8.23 28.32 -5.31
CA PRO A 381 -7.18 28.77 -4.40
C PRO A 381 -7.39 28.24 -2.98
N LEU A 382 -6.33 27.69 -2.39
CA LEU A 382 -6.36 27.08 -1.05
C LEU A 382 -5.41 27.74 -0.06
N LEU A 383 -4.16 27.98 -0.49
CA LEU A 383 -3.08 28.52 0.32
C LEU A 383 -2.71 29.92 -0.18
N GLU A 384 -2.25 30.79 0.73
CA GLU A 384 -1.74 32.11 0.35
C GLU A 384 -0.41 31.99 -0.39
N SER A 385 -0.19 32.85 -1.39
CA SER A 385 0.99 32.85 -2.25
C SER A 385 2.25 33.42 -1.59
N ASN A 386 2.10 34.19 -0.51
CA ASN A 386 3.16 34.83 0.26
C ASN A 386 3.52 34.07 1.56
N ARG A 387 3.05 32.82 1.72
CA ARG A 387 3.38 32.01 2.90
C ARG A 387 4.88 31.75 2.96
N MET A 388 5.48 31.90 4.15
CA MET A 388 6.89 31.55 4.34
C MET A 388 7.06 30.02 4.27
N GLU A 389 8.10 29.56 3.59
CA GLU A 389 8.48 28.15 3.60
C GLU A 389 8.78 27.69 5.04
N SER A 390 8.26 26.52 5.43
CA SER A 390 8.42 25.94 6.76
C SER A 390 9.88 25.69 7.17
N THR A 391 10.80 25.69 6.20
CA THR A 391 12.24 25.47 6.37
C THR A 391 13.06 26.75 6.51
N LYS A 392 12.44 27.94 6.49
CA LYS A 392 13.15 29.24 6.52
C LYS A 392 12.63 30.16 7.63
N GLY A 393 13.48 31.07 8.09
CA GLY A 393 13.12 32.13 9.05
C GLY A 393 12.86 31.62 10.47
N THR A 394 11.98 32.32 11.21
CA THR A 394 11.63 32.02 12.62
C THR A 394 11.02 30.63 12.81
N TYR A 395 10.36 30.07 11.78
CA TYR A 395 9.82 28.72 11.80
C TYR A 395 10.90 27.62 11.86
N ALA A 396 12.10 27.85 11.33
CA ALA A 396 13.20 26.89 11.43
C ALA A 396 13.64 26.68 12.89
N GLN A 397 13.64 27.74 13.71
CA GLN A 397 13.96 27.67 15.13
C GLN A 397 12.86 26.94 15.93
N GLU A 398 11.60 27.19 15.58
CA GLU A 398 10.47 26.44 16.14
C GLU A 398 10.52 24.97 15.73
N TRP A 399 10.88 24.67 14.48
CA TRP A 399 11.06 23.32 13.98
C TRP A 399 12.16 22.56 14.74
N THR A 400 13.31 23.19 15.01
CA THR A 400 14.36 22.60 15.85
C THR A 400 13.84 22.28 17.25
N LYS A 401 13.04 23.17 17.84
CA LYS A 401 12.43 22.94 19.16
C LYS A 401 11.40 21.80 19.13
N TRP A 402 10.61 21.73 18.05
CA TRP A 402 9.65 20.65 17.80
C TRP A 402 10.34 19.30 17.59
N GLU A 403 11.39 19.26 16.79
CA GLU A 403 12.21 18.07 16.54
C GLU A 403 12.83 17.58 17.86
N GLN A 404 13.34 18.50 18.69
CA GLN A 404 13.87 18.14 20.01
C GLN A 404 12.78 17.53 20.89
N GLN A 405 11.59 18.14 20.98
CA GLN A 405 10.47 17.59 21.74
C GLN A 405 10.01 16.23 21.23
N LEU A 406 10.03 16.02 19.91
CA LEU A 406 9.72 14.75 19.27
C LEU A 406 10.74 13.68 19.67
N ARG A 407 12.04 14.01 19.58
CA ARG A 407 13.13 13.13 20.00
C ARG A 407 13.00 12.78 21.48
N ASP A 408 12.81 13.77 22.35
CA ASP A 408 12.65 13.58 23.79
C ASP A 408 11.43 12.68 24.09
N THR A 409 10.33 12.85 23.36
CA THR A 409 9.14 12.00 23.49
C THR A 409 9.43 10.56 23.05
N LEU A 410 10.11 10.36 21.93
CA LEU A 410 10.49 9.04 21.43
C LEU A 410 11.47 8.34 22.39
N PHE A 411 12.49 9.05 22.88
CA PHE A 411 13.44 8.52 23.85
C PHE A 411 12.78 8.26 25.21
N GLY A 412 11.85 9.12 25.64
CA GLY A 412 11.06 8.90 26.85
C GLY A 412 10.13 7.69 26.77
N ASN A 413 9.78 7.24 25.56
CA ASN A 413 9.01 6.02 25.31
C ASN A 413 9.89 4.86 24.78
N SER A 414 11.22 4.98 24.89
CA SER A 414 12.16 4.02 24.30
C SER A 414 11.97 2.59 24.83
N GLU A 415 11.67 2.40 26.12
CA GLU A 415 11.36 1.08 26.68
C GLU A 415 10.16 0.41 25.99
N TYR A 416 9.09 1.18 25.76
CA TYR A 416 7.92 0.69 25.02
C TYR A 416 8.29 0.41 23.56
N LEU A 417 8.96 1.35 22.89
CA LEU A 417 9.37 1.20 21.49
C LEU A 417 10.34 0.03 21.28
N ASN A 418 11.20 -0.27 22.26
CA ASN A 418 12.10 -1.41 22.25
C ASN A 418 11.35 -2.72 22.56
N SER A 419 10.33 -2.70 23.41
CA SER A 419 9.54 -3.90 23.73
C SER A 419 8.65 -4.38 22.58
N ILE A 420 8.27 -3.49 21.65
CA ILE A 420 7.52 -3.85 20.44
C ILE A 420 8.43 -4.18 19.25
N GLN A 421 9.74 -3.94 19.37
CA GLN A 421 10.71 -4.33 18.35
C GLN A 421 11.04 -5.80 18.51
N VAL A 422 11.08 -6.52 17.39
CA VAL A 422 11.67 -7.85 17.37
C VAL A 422 13.17 -7.69 17.63
N PRO A 423 13.74 -8.34 18.67
CA PRO A 423 15.17 -8.27 18.94
C PRO A 423 15.96 -8.64 17.69
N PHE A 424 16.96 -7.84 17.36
CA PHE A 424 17.71 -8.03 16.12
C PHE A 424 18.38 -9.41 16.08
N GLU A 425 18.89 -9.88 17.22
CA GLU A 425 19.48 -11.21 17.39
C GLU A 425 18.46 -12.32 17.14
N PHE A 426 17.21 -12.13 17.54
CA PHE A 426 16.13 -13.08 17.25
C PHE A 426 15.80 -13.10 15.75
N ALA A 427 15.74 -11.92 15.11
CA ALA A 427 15.53 -11.82 13.67
C ALA A 427 16.67 -12.50 12.88
N VAL A 428 17.92 -12.25 13.27
CA VAL A 428 19.12 -12.91 12.70
C VAL A 428 19.07 -14.42 12.94
N GLY A 429 18.72 -14.85 14.15
CA GLY A 429 18.56 -16.26 14.51
C GLY A 429 17.52 -16.97 13.63
N LYS A 430 16.35 -16.36 13.43
CA LYS A 430 15.29 -16.91 12.56
C LYS A 430 15.72 -16.98 11.09
N VAL A 431 16.42 -15.96 10.60
CA VAL A 431 16.97 -15.98 9.23
C VAL A 431 18.03 -17.07 9.09
N LEU A 432 18.94 -17.21 10.05
CA LEU A 432 19.96 -18.28 10.04
C LEU A 432 19.35 -19.67 10.16
N GLU A 433 18.31 -19.85 10.97
CA GLU A 433 17.57 -21.11 11.09
C GLU A 433 16.92 -21.49 9.76
N GLN A 434 16.25 -20.55 9.09
CA GLN A 434 15.66 -20.76 7.77
C GLN A 434 16.72 -21.08 6.72
N LEU A 435 17.83 -20.34 6.70
CA LEU A 435 18.95 -20.60 5.79
C LEU A 435 19.60 -21.97 6.06
N ARG A 436 19.71 -22.39 7.32
CA ARG A 436 20.21 -23.73 7.69
C ARG A 436 19.25 -24.84 7.31
N ALA A 437 17.95 -24.64 7.47
CA ALA A 437 16.93 -25.59 7.02
C ALA A 437 16.95 -25.75 5.49
N ILE A 438 17.13 -24.63 4.76
CA ILE A 438 17.35 -24.64 3.30
C ILE A 438 18.63 -25.41 2.97
N ALA A 439 19.74 -25.13 3.66
CA ALA A 439 21.02 -25.79 3.41
C ALA A 439 21.02 -27.30 3.74
N LYS A 440 20.18 -27.75 4.68
CA LYS A 440 20.04 -29.17 5.05
C LYS A 440 19.03 -29.93 4.18
N GLY A 441 18.30 -29.24 3.31
CA GLY A 441 17.23 -29.84 2.50
C GLY A 441 15.93 -30.09 3.26
N ASP A 442 15.83 -29.62 4.52
CA ASP A 442 14.63 -29.74 5.37
C ASP A 442 13.62 -28.61 5.13
N TYR A 443 13.87 -27.75 4.13
CA TYR A 443 12.99 -26.63 3.81
C TYR A 443 11.81 -27.06 2.94
N GLY A 444 10.67 -27.31 3.58
CA GLY A 444 9.39 -27.30 2.88
C GLY A 444 9.10 -25.89 2.38
N ALA A 445 9.07 -25.69 1.06
CA ALA A 445 8.63 -24.43 0.47
C ALA A 445 7.30 -24.01 1.11
N PRO A 446 7.13 -22.75 1.57
CA PRO A 446 5.86 -22.31 2.10
C PRO A 446 4.82 -22.55 1.03
N SER A 447 3.79 -23.32 1.38
CA SER A 447 2.73 -23.71 0.47
C SER A 447 2.25 -22.48 -0.28
N THR A 448 2.33 -22.53 -1.62
CA THR A 448 1.73 -21.54 -2.49
C THR A 448 0.21 -21.73 -2.51
N GLU A 449 -0.43 -21.75 -1.35
CA GLU A 449 -1.83 -21.41 -1.30
C GLU A 449 -1.93 -19.90 -1.55
N LYS A 450 -2.55 -19.55 -2.68
CA LYS A 450 -2.98 -18.18 -2.98
C LYS A 450 -3.68 -17.62 -1.75
N ARG A 451 -2.99 -16.81 -0.94
CA ARG A 451 -3.54 -16.20 0.27
C ARG A 451 -4.76 -15.36 -0.09
N ARG A 452 -5.96 -15.89 0.18
CA ARG A 452 -7.22 -15.16 0.16
C ARG A 452 -7.30 -14.28 1.42
N PHE A 453 -6.52 -13.20 1.49
CA PHE A 453 -6.58 -12.25 2.61
C PHE A 453 -7.97 -11.57 2.78
N GLY A 454 -8.87 -11.72 1.81
CA GLY A 454 -10.26 -11.24 1.92
C GLY A 454 -11.20 -12.08 2.80
N ALA A 455 -10.79 -13.29 3.24
CA ALA A 455 -11.70 -14.26 3.88
C ALA A 455 -11.50 -14.47 5.38
N ILE A 456 -10.47 -13.91 6.03
CA ILE A 456 -10.19 -14.17 7.45
C ILE A 456 -11.26 -13.51 8.34
N VAL A 457 -12.01 -14.35 9.04
CA VAL A 457 -13.08 -14.03 9.99
C VAL A 457 -12.58 -14.08 11.43
N PHE A 458 -11.75 -15.05 11.80
CA PHE A 458 -11.22 -15.17 13.18
C PHE A 458 -9.88 -15.93 13.27
N ALA A 459 -9.18 -15.73 14.38
CA ALA A 459 -8.00 -16.48 14.79
C ALA A 459 -8.38 -17.48 15.88
N ALA A 460 -7.94 -18.73 15.74
CA ALA A 460 -8.24 -19.79 16.69
C ALA A 460 -7.11 -20.82 16.79
N VAL A 461 -7.09 -21.57 17.88
CA VAL A 461 -6.23 -22.77 18.03
C VAL A 461 -7.08 -23.99 17.71
N SER A 462 -6.77 -24.67 16.60
CA SER A 462 -7.37 -25.94 16.18
C SER A 462 -6.86 -27.08 17.05
N LEU A 463 -7.78 -27.82 17.65
CA LEU A 463 -7.46 -28.90 18.58
C LEU A 463 -7.79 -30.27 17.97
N PRO A 464 -6.96 -31.30 18.23
CA PRO A 464 -7.26 -32.67 17.80
C PRO A 464 -8.56 -33.17 18.44
N VAL A 465 -9.57 -33.44 17.60
CA VAL A 465 -10.87 -33.95 18.07
C VAL A 465 -10.72 -35.26 18.83
N SER A 466 -9.80 -36.15 18.42
CA SER A 466 -9.55 -37.41 19.11
C SER A 466 -9.09 -37.23 20.56
N GLU A 467 -8.23 -36.23 20.83
CA GLU A 467 -7.77 -35.92 22.18
C GLU A 467 -8.89 -35.30 23.03
N ILE A 468 -9.74 -34.46 22.41
CA ILE A 468 -10.93 -33.91 23.08
C ILE A 468 -11.92 -35.03 23.44
N LEU A 469 -12.18 -35.97 22.52
CA LEU A 469 -13.08 -37.09 22.77
C LEU A 469 -12.52 -38.01 23.87
N SER A 470 -11.21 -38.31 23.85
CA SER A 470 -10.55 -39.09 24.90
C SER A 470 -10.68 -38.42 26.27
N LEU A 471 -10.47 -37.09 26.34
CA LEU A 471 -10.65 -36.33 27.58
C LEU A 471 -12.10 -36.41 28.08
N LEU A 472 -13.09 -36.32 27.20
CA LEU A 472 -14.50 -36.40 27.58
C LEU A 472 -14.90 -37.80 28.06
N GLU A 473 -14.34 -38.86 27.46
CA GLU A 473 -14.53 -40.23 27.93
C GLU A 473 -13.95 -40.43 29.33
N ASP A 474 -12.71 -39.95 29.56
CA ASP A 474 -12.06 -39.99 30.88
C ASP A 474 -12.85 -39.21 31.94
N LEU A 475 -13.43 -38.07 31.58
CA LEU A 475 -14.28 -37.27 32.48
C LEU A 475 -15.62 -37.97 32.75
N GLY A 476 -16.22 -38.62 31.75
CA GLY A 476 -17.42 -39.43 31.91
C GLY A 476 -17.21 -40.58 32.90
N GLN A 477 -16.07 -41.27 32.82
CA GLN A 477 -15.75 -42.35 33.77
C GLN A 477 -15.56 -41.86 35.22
N LYS A 478 -15.22 -40.57 35.42
CA LYS A 478 -14.93 -39.99 36.75
C LYS A 478 -16.10 -39.26 37.37
N ASP A 479 -17.01 -38.68 36.58
CA ASP A 479 -18.16 -37.93 37.05
C ASP A 479 -19.46 -38.44 36.40
N PRO A 480 -20.36 -39.09 37.17
CA PRO A 480 -21.63 -39.60 36.67
C PRO A 480 -22.53 -38.55 35.99
N LYS A 481 -22.38 -37.26 36.35
CA LYS A 481 -23.13 -36.17 35.70
C LYS A 481 -22.63 -35.93 34.28
N VAL A 482 -21.32 -36.05 34.07
CA VAL A 482 -20.70 -35.95 32.75
C VAL A 482 -21.09 -37.15 31.91
N GLU A 483 -20.99 -38.37 32.45
CA GLU A 483 -21.45 -39.58 31.76
C GLU A 483 -22.92 -39.48 31.33
N GLY A 484 -23.78 -39.06 32.27
CA GLY A 484 -25.20 -38.88 32.03
C GLY A 484 -25.51 -37.82 30.96
N PHE A 485 -24.74 -36.74 30.90
CA PHE A 485 -24.89 -35.71 29.88
C PHE A 485 -24.39 -36.15 28.50
N LEU A 486 -23.30 -36.90 28.41
CA LEU A 486 -22.67 -37.26 27.14
C LEU A 486 -23.38 -38.40 26.40
N LYS A 487 -24.04 -39.30 27.15
CA LYS A 487 -24.57 -40.58 26.66
C LYS A 487 -25.52 -40.46 25.46
N ASP A 488 -26.28 -39.39 25.36
CA ASP A 488 -27.30 -39.17 24.32
C ASP A 488 -26.87 -38.17 23.22
N LYS A 489 -25.66 -37.59 23.30
CA LYS A 489 -25.22 -36.51 22.39
C LYS A 489 -24.48 -36.99 21.15
N ASN A 490 -24.05 -38.25 21.11
CA ASN A 490 -23.29 -38.83 19.99
C ASN A 490 -22.12 -37.93 19.55
N LEU A 491 -21.30 -37.46 20.50
CA LEU A 491 -20.19 -36.55 20.19
C LEU A 491 -19.16 -37.14 19.22
N ASN A 492 -18.98 -38.46 19.25
CA ASN A 492 -18.08 -39.17 18.33
C ASN A 492 -18.44 -38.96 16.84
N SER A 493 -19.71 -38.70 16.53
CA SER A 493 -20.15 -38.43 15.15
C SER A 493 -20.46 -36.95 14.89
N SER A 494 -20.80 -36.17 15.92
CA SER A 494 -21.21 -34.77 15.77
C SER A 494 -20.06 -33.76 15.92
N LEU A 495 -19.05 -34.04 16.74
CA LEU A 495 -17.90 -33.15 16.94
C LEU A 495 -16.88 -33.35 15.82
N THR A 496 -17.03 -32.61 14.72
CA THR A 496 -16.12 -32.72 13.56
C THR A 496 -14.92 -31.78 13.64
N LYS A 497 -15.01 -30.73 14.46
CA LYS A 497 -13.95 -29.72 14.65
C LYS A 497 -13.97 -29.24 16.10
N ALA A 498 -12.79 -29.08 16.68
CA ALA A 498 -12.61 -28.46 17.98
C ALA A 498 -11.62 -27.30 17.83
N HIS A 499 -11.97 -26.13 18.36
CA HIS A 499 -11.07 -24.98 18.33
C HIS A 499 -11.32 -24.03 19.50
N VAL A 500 -10.28 -23.33 19.92
CA VAL A 500 -10.37 -22.20 20.86
C VAL A 500 -10.32 -20.91 20.06
N THR A 501 -11.40 -20.15 20.04
CA THR A 501 -11.37 -18.82 19.40
C THR A 501 -10.53 -17.86 20.25
N LEU A 502 -9.49 -17.29 19.64
CA LEU A 502 -8.62 -16.29 20.26
C LEU A 502 -9.11 -14.88 19.98
N ALA A 503 -9.47 -14.58 18.73
CA ALA A 503 -10.10 -13.31 18.39
C ALA A 503 -10.97 -13.40 17.14
N HIS A 504 -12.09 -12.67 17.13
CA HIS A 504 -13.02 -12.62 16.02
C HIS A 504 -13.09 -11.22 15.42
N LYS A 505 -13.03 -11.09 14.08
CA LYS A 505 -12.98 -9.79 13.37
C LYS A 505 -14.15 -8.87 13.71
N ARG A 506 -15.35 -9.43 13.86
CA ARG A 506 -16.56 -8.66 14.21
C ARG A 506 -16.55 -8.13 15.65
N SER A 507 -15.91 -8.84 16.58
CA SER A 507 -15.94 -8.51 18.01
C SER A 507 -14.72 -7.69 18.42
N HIS A 508 -13.55 -7.98 17.85
CA HIS A 508 -12.26 -7.40 18.28
C HIS A 508 -11.57 -6.58 17.18
N GLY A 509 -12.11 -6.56 15.95
CA GLY A 509 -11.52 -5.85 14.82
C GLY A 509 -10.41 -6.63 14.11
N VAL A 510 -10.01 -6.13 12.93
CA VAL A 510 -9.01 -6.78 12.07
C VAL A 510 -7.63 -6.81 12.74
N ALA A 511 -7.25 -5.74 13.44
CA ALA A 511 -5.95 -5.64 14.11
C ALA A 511 -5.77 -6.71 15.20
N ALA A 512 -6.82 -6.99 15.99
CA ALA A 512 -6.78 -8.01 17.02
C ALA A 512 -6.70 -9.44 16.46
N VAL A 513 -7.25 -9.69 15.27
CA VAL A 513 -7.07 -10.98 14.58
C VAL A 513 -5.65 -11.09 14.01
N ALA A 514 -5.17 -10.01 13.38
CA ALA A 514 -3.85 -9.95 12.78
C ALA A 514 -2.70 -10.04 13.80
N SER A 515 -2.93 -9.65 15.06
CA SER A 515 -1.91 -9.72 16.11
C SER A 515 -1.46 -11.15 16.43
N TYR A 516 -2.23 -12.18 16.05
CA TYR A 516 -1.82 -13.59 16.19
C TYR A 516 -1.00 -14.10 15.01
N GLY A 517 -0.78 -13.27 13.98
CA GLY A 517 0.01 -13.60 12.80
C GLY A 517 1.43 -14.12 13.08
N PRO A 518 2.17 -13.58 14.08
CA PRO A 518 3.48 -14.12 14.46
C PRO A 518 3.46 -15.57 14.93
N HIS A 519 2.33 -16.03 15.49
CA HIS A 519 2.17 -17.38 16.02
C HIS A 519 1.43 -18.33 15.08
N LEU A 520 1.18 -17.91 13.83
CA LEU A 520 0.44 -18.72 12.86
C LEU A 520 1.18 -20.03 12.56
N HIS A 521 0.44 -21.14 12.57
CA HIS A 521 0.92 -22.51 12.43
C HIS A 521 1.84 -23.01 13.55
N GLN A 522 1.96 -22.27 14.65
CA GLN A 522 2.67 -22.74 15.84
C GLN A 522 1.76 -23.64 16.69
N ASN A 523 2.40 -24.60 17.36
CA ASN A 523 1.77 -25.45 18.36
C ASN A 523 1.56 -24.65 19.66
N VAL A 524 0.31 -24.47 20.05
CA VAL A 524 -0.08 -23.78 21.28
C VAL A 524 -0.59 -24.81 22.28
N PRO A 525 0.04 -24.96 23.46
CA PRO A 525 -0.53 -25.77 24.52
C PRO A 525 -1.80 -25.10 25.06
N ILE A 526 -2.89 -25.84 25.13
CA ILE A 526 -4.16 -25.39 25.71
C ILE A 526 -4.42 -26.16 26.99
N HIS A 527 -4.51 -25.44 28.10
CA HIS A 527 -4.86 -25.98 29.42
C HIS A 527 -6.38 -26.11 29.53
N MET A 528 -6.88 -27.32 29.68
CA MET A 528 -8.29 -27.64 29.88
C MET A 528 -8.61 -27.55 31.38
N ASN A 529 -9.39 -26.54 31.77
CA ASN A 529 -9.59 -26.19 33.18
C ASN A 529 -10.89 -26.74 33.75
N ALA A 530 -11.98 -26.71 32.98
CA ALA A 530 -13.28 -27.20 33.41
C ALA A 530 -14.16 -27.55 32.22
N LEU A 531 -15.10 -28.47 32.43
CA LEU A 531 -16.21 -28.74 31.50
C LEU A 531 -17.47 -28.04 32.02
N LEU A 532 -18.11 -27.23 31.17
CA LEU A 532 -19.41 -26.62 31.47
C LEU A 532 -20.47 -27.14 30.51
N PHE A 533 -21.62 -27.52 31.04
CA PHE A 533 -22.75 -27.98 30.22
C PHE A 533 -24.11 -27.62 30.83
N SER A 534 -25.09 -27.38 29.95
CA SER A 534 -26.52 -27.28 30.25
C SER A 534 -27.28 -28.28 29.38
N ASP A 535 -28.60 -28.30 29.50
CA ASP A 535 -29.52 -29.00 28.58
C ASP A 535 -29.31 -28.68 27.08
N LYS A 536 -28.73 -27.51 26.75
CA LYS A 536 -28.65 -26.97 25.37
C LYS A 536 -27.23 -26.74 24.86
N LEU A 537 -26.23 -26.70 25.72
CA LEU A 537 -24.88 -26.23 25.40
C LEU A 537 -23.84 -27.02 26.17
N ALA A 538 -22.69 -27.29 25.56
CA ALA A 538 -21.51 -27.78 26.27
C ALA A 538 -20.23 -27.17 25.70
N ALA A 539 -19.31 -26.79 26.59
CA ALA A 539 -18.00 -26.28 26.22
C ALA A 539 -16.95 -26.56 27.31
N LEU A 540 -15.69 -26.73 26.89
CA LEU A 540 -14.53 -26.75 27.78
C LEU A 540 -14.06 -25.33 28.02
N GLU A 541 -13.95 -24.93 29.28
CA GLU A 541 -13.22 -23.73 29.70
C GLU A 541 -11.72 -24.01 29.59
N VAL A 542 -10.99 -23.09 28.96
CA VAL A 542 -9.58 -23.29 28.66
C VAL A 542 -8.73 -22.06 28.96
N SER A 543 -7.42 -22.28 29.08
CA SER A 543 -6.44 -21.22 29.10
C SER A 543 -5.32 -21.54 28.12
N PRO A 544 -5.07 -20.69 27.11
CA PRO A 544 -3.90 -20.88 26.26
C PRO A 544 -2.62 -20.70 27.08
N GLY A 545 -1.62 -21.51 26.77
CA GLY A 545 -0.34 -21.54 27.45
C GLY A 545 0.69 -20.61 26.83
N VAL A 546 1.96 -20.95 27.03
CA VAL A 546 3.12 -20.17 26.60
C VAL A 546 3.74 -20.80 25.36
N VAL A 547 4.05 -19.99 24.35
CA VAL A 547 4.78 -20.39 23.14
C VAL A 547 5.98 -19.45 22.99
N ASP A 548 7.17 -20.01 22.78
CA ASP A 548 8.42 -19.25 22.63
C ASP A 548 8.69 -18.22 23.76
N GLY A 549 8.22 -18.50 24.98
CA GLY A 549 8.34 -17.60 26.14
C GLY A 549 7.24 -16.53 26.24
N GLU A 550 6.36 -16.44 25.24
CA GLU A 550 5.23 -15.50 25.23
C GLU A 550 3.92 -16.18 25.61
N LYS A 551 3.16 -15.56 26.52
CA LYS A 551 1.84 -16.06 26.91
C LYS A 551 0.81 -15.74 25.82
N ILE A 552 0.22 -16.77 25.22
CA ILE A 552 -0.89 -16.61 24.30
C ILE A 552 -2.13 -16.23 25.10
N ASN A 553 -2.71 -15.06 24.84
CA ASN A 553 -3.93 -14.62 25.50
C ASN A 553 -5.08 -14.61 24.47
N SER A 554 -6.24 -15.13 24.85
CA SER A 554 -7.47 -14.91 24.07
C SER A 554 -8.04 -13.53 24.36
N LYS A 555 -8.64 -12.89 23.36
CA LYS A 555 -9.41 -11.65 23.52
C LYS A 555 -10.83 -11.89 24.02
N ASN A 556 -11.31 -13.14 23.98
CA ASN A 556 -12.58 -13.50 24.60
C ASN A 556 -12.40 -13.49 26.13
N GLU A 557 -13.34 -12.89 26.86
CA GLU A 557 -13.36 -12.87 28.33
C GLU A 557 -13.38 -14.29 28.92
N TRP A 558 -14.06 -15.22 28.23
CA TRP A 558 -14.13 -16.61 28.59
C TRP A 558 -13.66 -17.50 27.42
N PRO A 559 -12.38 -17.87 27.38
CA PRO A 559 -11.83 -18.73 26.34
C PRO A 559 -12.38 -20.15 26.52
N HIS A 560 -12.96 -20.70 25.45
CA HIS A 560 -13.60 -22.01 25.51
C HIS A 560 -13.52 -22.75 24.17
N VAL A 561 -13.73 -24.07 24.24
CA VAL A 561 -13.96 -24.96 23.10
C VAL A 561 -15.43 -25.39 23.13
N THR A 562 -16.22 -24.98 22.15
CA THR A 562 -17.60 -25.46 22.03
C THR A 562 -17.61 -26.92 21.61
N LEU A 563 -18.25 -27.78 22.40
CA LEU A 563 -18.34 -29.22 22.17
C LEU A 563 -19.66 -29.62 21.54
N TRP A 564 -20.76 -29.03 22.00
CA TRP A 564 -22.10 -29.40 21.57
C TRP A 564 -23.10 -28.26 21.73
N THR A 565 -24.07 -28.22 20.82
CA THR A 565 -25.22 -27.32 20.86
C THR A 565 -26.46 -28.09 20.47
N ALA A 566 -27.59 -27.83 21.14
CA ALA A 566 -28.89 -28.34 20.71
C ALA A 566 -29.25 -27.82 19.31
N GLU A 567 -30.15 -28.53 18.62
CA GLU A 567 -30.62 -28.14 17.29
C GLU A 567 -31.18 -26.71 17.29
N GLY A 568 -30.75 -25.91 16.31
CA GLY A 568 -31.15 -24.50 16.17
C GLY A 568 -30.38 -23.50 17.06
N ILE A 569 -29.50 -23.96 17.95
CA ILE A 569 -28.68 -23.09 18.81
C ILE A 569 -27.33 -22.83 18.15
N ALA A 570 -26.92 -21.56 18.07
CA ALA A 570 -25.64 -21.20 17.48
C ALA A 570 -24.48 -21.41 18.46
N ALA A 571 -23.32 -21.88 17.97
CA ALA A 571 -22.12 -22.09 18.79
C ALA A 571 -21.68 -20.87 19.61
N LYS A 572 -21.96 -19.64 19.12
CA LYS A 572 -21.68 -18.39 19.84
C LYS A 572 -22.42 -18.28 21.19
N GLU A 573 -23.53 -18.99 21.37
CA GLU A 573 -24.31 -18.97 22.60
C GLU A 573 -23.62 -19.72 23.75
N ALA A 574 -22.62 -20.55 23.45
CA ALA A 574 -21.77 -21.17 24.46
C ALA A 574 -21.13 -20.14 25.42
N ASN A 575 -20.87 -18.91 24.96
CA ASN A 575 -20.39 -17.80 25.80
C ASN A 575 -21.29 -17.49 27.01
N MET A 576 -22.55 -17.93 27.02
CA MET A 576 -23.46 -17.74 28.14
C MET A 576 -23.29 -18.79 29.26
N LEU A 577 -22.55 -19.88 29.04
CA LEU A 577 -22.40 -20.97 30.00
C LEU A 577 -21.92 -20.52 31.39
N PRO A 578 -20.93 -19.61 31.53
CA PRO A 578 -20.54 -19.09 32.85
C PRO A 578 -21.69 -18.40 33.59
N ARG A 579 -22.50 -17.62 32.86
CA ARG A 579 -23.68 -16.95 33.42
C ARG A 579 -24.76 -17.96 33.79
N LEU A 580 -25.02 -18.96 32.94
CA LEU A 580 -25.98 -20.03 33.24
C LEU A 580 -25.55 -20.83 34.47
N PHE A 581 -24.26 -21.07 34.66
CA PHE A 581 -23.73 -21.71 35.86
C PHE A 581 -23.97 -20.84 37.10
N ALA A 582 -23.69 -19.54 37.03
CA ALA A 582 -23.98 -18.60 38.12
C ALA A 582 -25.48 -18.53 38.47
N GLU A 583 -26.37 -18.73 37.48
CA GLU A 583 -27.82 -18.81 37.66
C GLU A 583 -28.32 -20.20 38.10
N GLY A 584 -27.43 -21.18 38.31
CA GLY A 584 -27.78 -22.56 38.70
C GLY A 584 -28.40 -23.40 37.57
N LYS A 585 -28.28 -22.95 36.32
CA LYS A 585 -28.86 -23.58 35.11
C LYS A 585 -27.86 -24.37 34.28
N ALA A 586 -26.58 -24.34 34.63
CA ALA A 586 -25.54 -25.17 34.03
C ALA A 586 -24.74 -25.87 35.12
N THR A 587 -24.05 -26.95 34.74
CA THR A 587 -23.12 -27.69 35.60
C THR A 587 -21.70 -27.33 35.19
N ARG A 588 -20.80 -27.17 36.17
CA ARG A 588 -19.36 -27.03 35.98
C ARG A 588 -18.66 -28.19 36.67
N VAL A 589 -17.77 -28.87 35.93
CA VAL A 589 -16.92 -29.96 36.43
C VAL A 589 -15.47 -29.51 36.26
N GLU A 590 -14.76 -29.35 37.38
CA GLU A 590 -13.38 -28.88 37.37
C GLU A 590 -12.42 -30.00 36.97
N ILE A 591 -11.38 -29.63 36.21
CA ILE A 591 -10.31 -30.52 35.76
C ILE A 591 -9.05 -30.11 36.53
N ASN A 592 -8.72 -30.88 37.57
CA ASN A 592 -7.56 -30.60 38.43
C ASN A 592 -6.72 -31.88 38.64
N PRO A 593 -5.44 -31.91 38.21
CA PRO A 593 -4.73 -30.83 37.50
C PRO A 593 -5.31 -30.60 36.09
N PRO A 594 -5.17 -29.39 35.53
CA PRO A 594 -5.58 -29.11 34.15
C PRO A 594 -4.91 -30.09 33.17
N VAL A 595 -5.67 -30.55 32.18
CA VAL A 595 -5.16 -31.42 31.11
C VAL A 595 -4.64 -30.56 29.97
N ASN A 596 -3.47 -30.89 29.44
CA ASN A 596 -2.86 -30.14 28.33
C ASN A 596 -3.13 -30.85 27.02
N ILE A 597 -3.77 -30.14 26.07
CA ILE A 597 -3.91 -30.58 24.68
C ILE A 597 -3.24 -29.54 23.81
N THR A 598 -2.38 -30.00 22.90
CA THR A 598 -1.67 -29.10 21.99
C THR A 598 -2.47 -28.95 20.71
N GLY A 599 -2.68 -27.71 20.27
CA GLY A 599 -3.35 -27.40 19.01
C GLY A 599 -2.53 -26.47 18.13
N VAL A 600 -2.95 -26.30 16.89
CA VAL A 600 -2.27 -25.44 15.91
C VAL A 600 -3.01 -24.11 15.79
N LEU A 601 -2.32 -22.99 15.90
CA LEU A 601 -2.94 -21.67 15.68
C LEU A 601 -3.16 -21.42 14.19
N GLU A 602 -4.39 -21.09 13.82
CA GLU A 602 -4.82 -20.89 12.43
C GLU A 602 -5.74 -19.67 12.27
N PHE A 603 -5.84 -19.20 11.03
CA PHE A 603 -6.81 -18.20 10.59
C PHE A 603 -7.93 -18.85 9.79
N PHE A 604 -9.17 -18.50 10.12
CA PHE A 604 -10.40 -19.06 9.55
C PHE A 604 -11.21 -18.04 8.78
#